data_AF-A0A9E9DE76-F1
#
_entry.id   AF-A0A9E9DE76-F1
#
_cell.length_a   1.000
_cell.length_b   1.000
_cell.length_c   1.000
_cell.angle_alpha   90.00
_cell.angle_beta   90.00
_cell.angle_gamma   90.00
#
_symmetry.space_group_name_H-M   'P 1'
#
loop_
_entity.id
_entity.type
_entity.pdbx_description
1 polymer ?
#
loop_
_entity_poly.entity_id
_entity_poly.type
_entity_poly.pdbx_seq_one_letter_code
_entity_poly.pdbx_strand_id
1 'polypeptide(L)'
;MDIAKTLEVAKQLRDAVREKTPPPEEGAPSSAEPVVYFSLVRGTRPYLEKIVHQINGSYEGGWYDASAVMTRRLVETLIIELFEARGIADKIKNPKGDFFYLRALITTLIAETSWHLSRNSKAALPRLKDVGDQSAHSRYFVAHRQDIDKLIDDLRVVIQELVTLANLKKP
;
A
#
# COMPACT_ATOMS: atom_id res chain seq x y z
N MET A 1 7.94 20.88 38.73
CA MET A 1 7.48 21.40 37.43
C MET A 1 6.08 20.86 37.22
N ASP A 2 5.10 21.72 37.04
CA ASP A 2 3.69 21.33 36.89
C ASP A 2 3.50 20.61 35.54
N ILE A 3 2.86 19.43 35.56
CA ILE A 3 2.62 18.59 34.38
C ILE A 3 1.75 19.34 33.37
N ALA A 4 0.75 20.10 33.84
CA ALA A 4 -0.13 20.87 32.96
C ALA A 4 0.67 21.94 32.20
N LYS A 5 1.50 22.71 32.91
CA LYS A 5 2.40 23.70 32.30
C LYS A 5 3.40 23.06 31.33
N THR A 6 3.88 21.86 31.62
CA THR A 6 4.82 21.13 30.74
C THR A 6 4.15 20.70 29.45
N LEU A 7 2.94 20.14 29.53
CA LEU A 7 2.15 19.74 28.36
C LEU A 7 1.78 20.92 27.47
N GLU A 8 1.47 22.06 28.08
CA GLU A 8 1.16 23.29 27.35
C GLU A 8 2.37 23.81 26.57
N VAL A 9 3.55 23.87 27.20
CA VAL A 9 4.80 24.27 26.51
C VAL A 9 5.14 23.28 25.38
N ALA A 10 4.98 21.97 25.61
CA ALA A 10 5.22 20.95 24.59
C ALA A 10 4.27 21.11 23.38
N LYS A 11 3.00 21.44 23.63
CA LYS A 11 2.00 21.72 22.59
C LYS A 11 2.36 22.96 21.79
N GLN A 12 2.70 24.06 22.46
CA GLN A 12 3.11 25.31 21.82
C GLN A 12 4.35 25.13 20.93
N LEU A 13 5.35 24.40 21.43
CA LEU A 13 6.55 24.07 20.64
C LEU A 13 6.19 23.24 19.40
N ARG A 14 5.39 22.18 19.56
CA ARG A 14 4.96 21.33 18.45
C ARG A 14 4.23 22.12 17.37
N ASP A 15 3.31 23.00 17.78
CA ASP A 15 2.48 23.77 16.86
C ASP A 15 3.35 24.84 16.14
N ALA A 16 4.27 25.51 16.85
CA ALA A 16 5.23 26.45 16.24
C ALA A 16 6.21 25.78 15.27
N VAL A 17 6.65 24.54 15.56
CA VAL A 17 7.48 23.75 14.65
C VAL A 17 6.70 23.38 13.39
N ARG A 18 5.43 22.95 13.52
CA ARG A 18 4.57 22.63 12.38
C ARG A 18 4.30 23.83 11.48
N GLU A 19 4.09 25.00 12.07
CA GLU A 19 3.86 26.23 11.31
C GLU A 19 5.09 26.61 10.45
N LYS A 20 6.30 26.40 10.98
CA LYS A 20 7.55 26.71 10.28
C LYS A 20 8.09 25.57 9.41
N THR A 21 7.54 24.38 9.56
CA THR A 21 8.00 23.16 8.89
C THR A 21 6.80 22.47 8.24
N PRO A 22 6.35 22.96 7.08
CA PRO A 22 5.27 22.28 6.35
C PRO A 22 5.68 20.84 5.99
N PRO A 23 4.72 19.95 5.71
CA PRO A 23 5.03 18.63 5.19
C PRO A 23 5.96 18.72 3.96
N PRO A 24 6.96 17.83 3.84
CA PRO A 24 7.87 17.84 2.70
C PRO A 24 7.12 17.70 1.38
N GLU A 25 7.57 18.43 0.34
CA GLU A 25 6.97 18.40 -1.00
C GLU A 25 6.96 16.99 -1.61
N GLU A 26 8.01 16.20 -1.35
CA GLU A 26 8.11 14.83 -1.85
C GLU A 26 7.27 13.79 -1.08
N GLY A 27 6.63 14.21 0.01
CA GLY A 27 6.00 13.35 1.01
C GLY A 27 6.95 12.98 2.15
N ALA A 28 6.41 12.80 3.36
CA ALA A 28 7.18 12.38 4.52
C ALA A 28 7.39 10.86 4.54
N PRO A 29 8.57 10.37 4.95
CA PRO A 29 8.75 8.95 5.25
C PRO A 29 7.91 8.59 6.49
N SER A 30 7.37 7.37 6.52
CA SER A 30 6.74 6.82 7.71
C SER A 30 7.78 6.54 8.80
N SER A 31 7.48 6.88 10.06
CA SER A 31 8.40 6.67 11.19
C SER A 31 8.43 5.22 11.65
N ALA A 32 7.29 4.53 11.57
CA ALA A 32 7.18 3.10 11.82
C ALA A 32 6.66 2.38 10.57
N GLU A 33 6.68 1.05 10.64
CA GLU A 33 6.24 0.15 9.57
C GLU A 33 5.13 -0.81 10.06
N PRO A 34 4.00 -0.29 10.59
CA PRO A 34 2.98 -1.13 11.24
C PRO A 34 2.19 -2.01 10.27
N VAL A 35 2.16 -1.68 8.98
CA VAL A 35 1.36 -2.40 7.97
C VAL A 35 2.24 -3.11 6.95
N VAL A 36 3.19 -2.40 6.34
CA VAL A 36 4.08 -2.95 5.31
C VAL A 36 5.52 -2.66 5.66
N TYR A 37 6.35 -3.70 5.75
CA TYR A 37 7.78 -3.53 5.97
C TYR A 37 8.44 -2.89 4.75
N PHE A 38 9.10 -1.75 4.94
CA PHE A 38 9.77 -1.00 3.88
C PHE A 38 10.89 -1.82 3.23
N SER A 39 11.50 -2.72 4.00
CA SER A 39 12.50 -3.68 3.50
C SER A 39 12.01 -4.52 2.31
N LEU A 40 10.69 -4.67 2.11
CA LEU A 40 10.13 -5.36 0.94
C LEU A 40 10.33 -4.57 -0.37
N VAL A 41 10.27 -3.25 -0.31
CA VAL A 41 10.29 -2.37 -1.50
C VAL A 41 11.54 -1.50 -1.60
N ARG A 42 12.39 -1.46 -0.56
CA ARG A 42 13.63 -0.68 -0.56
C ARG A 42 14.56 -1.03 -1.74
N GLY A 43 14.95 -0.04 -2.53
CA GLY A 43 15.81 -0.22 -3.70
C GLY A 43 15.06 -0.76 -4.93
N THR A 44 13.72 -0.70 -4.94
CA THR A 44 12.91 -1.07 -6.11
C THR A 44 12.63 0.17 -6.96
N ARG A 45 11.36 0.57 -7.11
CA ARG A 45 10.93 1.77 -7.82
C ARG A 45 10.56 2.85 -6.81
N PRO A 46 10.95 4.13 -7.00
CA PRO A 46 10.68 5.19 -6.04
C PRO A 46 9.19 5.38 -5.68
N TYR A 47 8.28 5.14 -6.62
CA TYR A 47 6.84 5.23 -6.32
C TYR A 47 6.33 4.09 -5.44
N LEU A 48 6.90 2.88 -5.53
CA LEU A 48 6.54 1.77 -4.63
C LEU A 48 6.95 2.08 -3.19
N GLU A 49 8.16 2.64 -3.03
CA GLU A 49 8.65 3.11 -1.73
C GLU A 49 7.76 4.22 -1.15
N LYS A 50 7.39 5.22 -1.96
CA LYS A 50 6.46 6.28 -1.55
C LYS A 50 5.09 5.73 -1.16
N ILE A 51 4.54 4.79 -1.92
CA ILE A 51 3.25 4.15 -1.59
C ILE A 51 3.33 3.44 -0.23
N VAL A 52 4.41 2.73 0.07
CA VAL A 52 4.58 2.06 1.38
C VAL A 52 4.64 3.06 2.53
N HIS A 53 5.33 4.19 2.37
CA HIS A 53 5.29 5.26 3.36
C HIS A 53 3.89 5.83 3.54
N GLN A 54 3.12 5.99 2.45
CA GLN A 54 1.74 6.47 2.53
C GLN A 54 0.82 5.46 3.24
N ILE A 55 0.98 4.16 3.02
CA ILE A 55 0.23 3.11 3.76
C ILE A 55 0.55 3.22 5.26
N ASN A 56 1.82 3.16 5.62
CA ASN A 56 2.23 3.16 7.02
C ASN A 56 1.88 4.48 7.72
N GLY A 57 2.16 5.62 7.09
CA GLY A 57 1.89 6.94 7.66
C GLY A 57 0.40 7.23 7.82
N SER A 58 -0.45 6.76 6.91
CA SER A 58 -1.90 6.89 7.07
C SER A 58 -2.45 6.00 8.18
N TYR A 59 -1.92 4.79 8.35
CA TYR A 59 -2.25 3.96 9.50
C TYR A 59 -1.81 4.61 10.83
N GLU A 60 -0.56 5.10 10.92
CA GLU A 60 -0.05 5.81 12.11
C GLU A 60 -0.88 7.06 12.43
N GLY A 61 -1.35 7.77 11.39
CA GLY A 61 -2.23 8.93 11.52
C GLY A 61 -3.68 8.60 11.89
N GLY A 62 -4.06 7.32 11.93
CA GLY A 62 -5.44 6.87 12.18
C GLY A 62 -6.39 7.04 10.98
N TRP A 63 -5.86 7.26 9.78
CA TRP A 63 -6.61 7.42 8.53
C TRP A 63 -6.74 6.07 7.81
N TYR A 64 -7.51 5.16 8.39
CA TYR A 64 -7.55 3.76 7.94
C TYR A 64 -8.11 3.59 6.52
N ASP A 65 -9.10 4.39 6.10
CA ASP A 65 -9.58 4.34 4.71
C ASP A 65 -8.46 4.71 3.72
N ALA A 66 -7.67 5.73 4.05
CA ALA A 66 -6.53 6.11 3.24
C ALA A 66 -5.47 4.98 3.20
N SER A 67 -5.21 4.32 4.32
CA SER A 67 -4.30 3.16 4.39
C SER A 67 -4.80 2.00 3.51
N ALA A 68 -6.10 1.71 3.51
CA ALA A 68 -6.70 0.68 2.67
C ALA A 68 -6.63 1.05 1.17
N VAL A 69 -6.91 2.31 0.81
CA VAL A 69 -6.82 2.80 -0.57
C VAL A 69 -5.38 2.73 -1.07
N MET A 70 -4.40 3.11 -0.24
CA MET A 70 -2.99 3.02 -0.61
C MET A 70 -2.51 1.56 -0.72
N THR A 71 -3.06 0.67 0.10
CA THR A 71 -2.84 -0.78 -0.01
C THR A 71 -3.34 -1.32 -1.35
N ARG A 72 -4.58 -0.94 -1.75
CA ARG A 72 -5.15 -1.28 -3.05
C ARG A 72 -4.26 -0.80 -4.20
N ARG A 73 -3.79 0.45 -4.14
CA ARG A 73 -2.88 1.03 -5.13
C ARG A 73 -1.56 0.26 -5.21
N LEU A 74 -0.97 -0.13 -4.08
CA LEU A 74 0.26 -0.92 -4.06
C LEU A 74 0.09 -2.26 -4.78
N VAL A 75 -0.96 -3.00 -4.42
CA VAL A 75 -1.25 -4.31 -5.04
C VAL A 75 -1.50 -4.17 -6.53
N GLU A 76 -2.31 -3.20 -6.94
CA GLU A 76 -2.55 -2.90 -8.36
C GLU A 76 -1.25 -2.61 -9.12
N THR A 77 -0.41 -1.74 -8.57
CA THR A 77 0.88 -1.36 -9.16
C THR A 77 1.80 -2.57 -9.29
N LEU A 78 1.93 -3.39 -8.23
CA LEU A 78 2.80 -4.58 -8.25
C LEU A 78 2.35 -5.64 -9.26
N ILE A 79 1.03 -5.79 -9.48
CA ILE A 79 0.53 -6.67 -10.53
C ILE A 79 0.95 -6.13 -11.90
N ILE A 80 0.78 -4.83 -12.15
CA ILE A 80 1.21 -4.21 -13.42
C ILE A 80 2.72 -4.39 -13.63
N GLU A 81 3.55 -4.09 -12.62
CA GLU A 81 5.00 -4.30 -12.68
C GLU A 81 5.36 -5.74 -13.05
N LEU A 82 4.66 -6.73 -12.49
CA LEU A 82 4.90 -8.14 -12.81
C LEU A 82 4.61 -8.44 -14.29
N PHE A 83 3.46 -8.00 -14.80
CA PHE A 83 3.12 -8.23 -16.21
C PHE A 83 4.05 -7.49 -17.17
N GLU A 84 4.48 -6.28 -16.82
CA GLU A 84 5.46 -5.51 -17.59
C GLU A 84 6.85 -6.16 -17.57
N ALA A 85 7.35 -6.55 -16.39
CA ALA A 85 8.64 -7.23 -16.24
C ALA A 85 8.70 -8.56 -16.99
N ARG A 86 7.55 -9.20 -17.23
CA ARG A 86 7.42 -10.45 -17.97
C ARG A 86 7.13 -10.24 -19.46
N GLY A 87 7.00 -9.00 -19.92
CA GLY A 87 6.77 -8.67 -21.33
C GLY A 87 5.39 -9.09 -21.83
N ILE A 88 4.40 -9.23 -20.95
CA ILE A 88 3.04 -9.70 -21.27
C ILE A 88 1.95 -8.71 -20.82
N ALA A 89 2.29 -7.44 -20.70
CA ALA A 89 1.39 -6.37 -20.27
C ALA A 89 0.12 -6.23 -21.13
N ASP A 90 0.15 -6.63 -22.39
CA ASP A 90 -1.03 -6.55 -23.27
C ASP A 90 -2.17 -7.46 -22.81
N LYS A 91 -1.89 -8.52 -22.03
CA LYS A 91 -2.93 -9.38 -21.44
C LYS A 91 -3.80 -8.68 -20.40
N ILE A 92 -3.34 -7.54 -19.87
CA ILE A 92 -4.02 -6.78 -18.82
C ILE A 92 -4.46 -5.39 -19.28
N LYS A 93 -4.49 -5.16 -20.59
CA LYS A 93 -4.94 -3.90 -21.21
C LYS A 93 -6.23 -4.08 -21.99
N ASN A 94 -7.05 -3.05 -22.02
CA ASN A 94 -8.20 -2.95 -22.90
C ASN A 94 -7.75 -2.64 -24.35
N PRO A 95 -8.65 -2.71 -25.36
CA PRO A 95 -8.31 -2.38 -26.75
C PRO A 95 -7.84 -0.94 -26.99
N LYS A 96 -8.04 -0.02 -26.04
CA LYS A 96 -7.56 1.37 -26.09
C LYS A 96 -6.16 1.53 -25.48
N GLY A 97 -5.61 0.48 -24.88
CA GLY A 97 -4.29 0.48 -24.25
C GLY A 97 -4.30 0.78 -22.74
N ASP A 98 -5.46 1.02 -22.13
CA ASP A 98 -5.54 1.27 -20.68
C ASP A 98 -5.51 -0.05 -19.91
N PHE A 99 -4.83 -0.06 -18.76
CA PHE A 99 -4.85 -1.20 -17.85
C PHE A 99 -6.25 -1.45 -17.27
N PHE A 100 -6.56 -2.72 -17.02
CA PHE A 100 -7.80 -3.09 -16.35
C PHE A 100 -7.81 -2.64 -14.87
N TYR A 101 -9.02 -2.51 -14.31
CA TYR A 101 -9.18 -2.31 -12.87
C TYR A 101 -8.73 -3.55 -12.06
N LEU A 102 -8.34 -3.33 -10.80
CA LEU A 102 -7.78 -4.36 -9.91
C LEU A 102 -8.52 -5.70 -9.91
N ARG A 103 -9.86 -5.73 -9.99
CA ARG A 103 -10.63 -6.98 -10.06
C ARG A 103 -10.19 -7.85 -11.25
N ALA A 104 -10.14 -7.26 -12.44
CA ALA A 104 -9.76 -7.98 -13.65
C ALA A 104 -8.26 -8.30 -13.65
N LEU A 105 -7.41 -7.41 -13.13
CA LEU A 105 -5.98 -7.69 -12.94
C LEU A 105 -5.74 -8.92 -12.05
N ILE A 106 -6.44 -9.04 -10.92
CA ILE A 106 -6.33 -10.20 -10.02
C ILE A 106 -6.77 -11.48 -10.75
N THR A 107 -7.88 -11.44 -11.49
CA THR A 107 -8.34 -12.60 -12.27
C THR A 107 -7.29 -13.06 -13.26
N THR A 108 -6.73 -12.15 -14.06
CA THR A 108 -5.71 -12.47 -15.06
C THR A 108 -4.42 -12.95 -14.40
N LEU A 109 -3.99 -12.31 -13.29
CA LEU A 109 -2.81 -12.70 -12.51
C LEU A 109 -2.90 -14.15 -12.00
N ILE A 110 -4.06 -14.55 -11.47
CA ILE A 110 -4.27 -15.89 -10.89
C ILE A 110 -4.34 -16.97 -11.99
N ALA A 111 -4.89 -16.63 -13.15
CA ALA A 111 -5.04 -17.53 -14.29
C ALA A 111 -3.75 -17.70 -15.12
N GLU A 112 -2.80 -16.78 -14.99
CA GLU A 112 -1.55 -16.80 -15.74
C GLU A 112 -0.66 -18.00 -15.36
N THR A 113 -0.06 -18.63 -16.36
CA THR A 113 0.77 -19.84 -16.22
C THR A 113 2.26 -19.56 -16.28
N SER A 114 2.66 -18.34 -16.64
CA SER A 114 4.07 -17.90 -16.70
C SER A 114 4.74 -17.78 -15.32
N TRP A 115 3.96 -17.85 -14.24
CA TRP A 115 4.43 -17.86 -12.85
C TRP A 115 3.52 -18.74 -11.99
N HIS A 116 3.98 -19.03 -10.78
CA HIS A 116 3.19 -19.76 -9.79
C HIS A 116 2.98 -18.86 -8.58
N LEU A 117 1.72 -18.49 -8.34
CA LEU A 117 1.33 -17.85 -7.09
C LEU A 117 1.03 -18.88 -6.01
N SER A 118 1.49 -18.59 -4.79
CA SER A 118 1.15 -19.33 -3.59
C SER A 118 -0.35 -19.36 -3.35
N ARG A 119 -0.83 -20.45 -2.71
CA ARG A 119 -2.25 -20.57 -2.34
C ARG A 119 -2.71 -19.42 -1.43
N ASN A 120 -1.81 -18.95 -0.57
CA ASN A 120 -2.09 -17.85 0.36
C ASN A 120 -2.30 -16.53 -0.40
N SER A 121 -1.42 -16.18 -1.33
CA SER A 121 -1.62 -14.96 -2.16
C SER A 121 -2.88 -15.02 -2.99
N LYS A 122 -3.19 -16.18 -3.61
CA LYS A 122 -4.45 -16.36 -4.36
C LYS A 122 -5.69 -16.10 -3.49
N ALA A 123 -5.66 -16.52 -2.23
CA ALA A 123 -6.74 -16.30 -1.28
C ALA A 123 -6.78 -14.87 -0.72
N ALA A 124 -5.62 -14.23 -0.55
CA ALA A 124 -5.46 -12.90 0.02
C ALA A 124 -5.91 -11.78 -0.93
N LEU A 125 -5.56 -11.87 -2.22
CA LEU A 125 -5.79 -10.82 -3.21
C LEU A 125 -7.24 -10.31 -3.26
N PRO A 126 -8.30 -11.17 -3.26
CA PRO A 126 -9.67 -10.70 -3.20
C PRO A 126 -9.99 -9.88 -1.93
N ARG A 127 -9.47 -10.28 -0.77
CA ARG A 127 -9.71 -9.56 0.50
C ARG A 127 -9.06 -8.19 0.53
N LEU A 128 -7.80 -8.12 0.08
CA LEU A 128 -7.05 -6.86 -0.03
C LEU A 128 -7.79 -5.86 -0.94
N LYS A 129 -8.30 -6.36 -2.08
CA LYS A 129 -9.12 -5.58 -3.00
C LYS A 129 -10.41 -5.11 -2.35
N ASP A 130 -11.13 -5.99 -1.67
CA ASP A 130 -12.48 -5.68 -1.16
C ASP A 130 -12.47 -4.58 -0.08
N VAL A 131 -11.53 -4.63 0.87
CA VAL A 131 -11.40 -3.55 1.88
C VAL A 131 -11.00 -2.23 1.23
N GLY A 132 -10.08 -2.25 0.26
CA GLY A 132 -9.67 -1.07 -0.50
C GLY A 132 -10.82 -0.45 -1.31
N ASP A 133 -11.61 -1.27 -1.99
CA ASP A 133 -12.78 -0.81 -2.78
C ASP A 133 -13.86 -0.23 -1.88
N GLN A 134 -14.15 -0.86 -0.74
CA GLN A 134 -15.12 -0.33 0.24
C GLN A 134 -14.66 1.03 0.77
N SER A 135 -13.39 1.15 1.16
CA SER A 135 -12.80 2.41 1.66
C SER A 135 -12.80 3.52 0.61
N ALA A 136 -12.68 3.17 -0.68
CA ALA A 136 -12.64 4.15 -1.78
C ALA A 136 -14.03 4.63 -2.22
N HIS A 137 -15.05 3.78 -2.16
CA HIS A 137 -16.29 3.97 -2.92
C HIS A 137 -17.58 3.83 -2.11
N SER A 138 -17.54 3.21 -0.94
CA SER A 138 -18.74 3.03 -0.14
C SER A 138 -19.04 4.27 0.69
N ARG A 139 -20.27 4.77 0.61
CA ARG A 139 -20.78 5.84 1.49
C ARG A 139 -21.03 5.40 2.94
N TYR A 140 -21.05 4.10 3.21
CA TYR A 140 -21.44 3.53 4.50
C TYR A 140 -20.31 2.77 5.19
N PHE A 141 -19.23 2.49 4.47
CA PHE A 141 -18.07 1.84 5.04
C PHE A 141 -17.05 2.90 5.43
N VAL A 142 -16.53 2.79 6.65
CA VAL A 142 -15.40 3.56 7.16
C VAL A 142 -14.48 2.52 7.79
N ALA A 143 -13.28 2.38 7.24
CA ALA A 143 -12.32 1.43 7.75
C ALA A 143 -11.93 1.78 9.20
N HIS A 144 -11.83 0.76 10.03
CA HIS A 144 -11.26 0.86 11.36
C HIS A 144 -9.90 0.17 11.41
N ARG A 145 -9.16 0.39 12.49
CA ARG A 145 -7.83 -0.21 12.68
C ARG A 145 -7.84 -1.72 12.47
N GLN A 146 -8.84 -2.42 13.03
CA GLN A 146 -8.93 -3.87 12.91
C GLN A 146 -9.14 -4.35 11.48
N ASP A 147 -9.72 -3.53 10.61
CA ASP A 147 -9.89 -3.88 9.19
C ASP A 147 -8.54 -3.90 8.48
N ILE A 148 -7.61 -3.00 8.84
CA ILE A 148 -6.23 -3.00 8.32
C ILE A 148 -5.39 -4.09 9.00
N ASP A 149 -5.51 -4.26 10.32
CA ASP A 149 -4.74 -5.24 11.09
C ASP A 149 -4.90 -6.66 10.51
N LYS A 150 -6.12 -7.02 10.11
CA LYS A 150 -6.44 -8.32 9.48
C LYS A 150 -5.77 -8.54 8.12
N LEU A 151 -5.29 -7.49 7.46
CA LEU A 151 -4.66 -7.55 6.14
C LEU A 151 -3.13 -7.64 6.21
N ILE A 152 -2.51 -7.41 7.38
CA ILE A 152 -1.05 -7.28 7.51
C ILE A 152 -0.33 -8.56 7.05
N ASP A 153 -0.78 -9.73 7.51
CA ASP A 153 -0.18 -11.01 7.12
C ASP A 153 -0.38 -11.30 5.61
N ASP A 154 -1.56 -10.98 5.09
CA ASP A 154 -1.88 -11.09 3.66
C ASP A 154 -0.96 -10.20 2.82
N LEU A 155 -0.75 -8.95 3.25
CA LEU A 155 0.14 -7.99 2.58
C LEU A 155 1.58 -8.46 2.59
N ARG A 156 2.06 -8.98 3.72
CA ARG A 156 3.43 -9.48 3.83
C ARG A 156 3.73 -10.55 2.78
N VAL A 157 2.82 -11.49 2.58
CA VAL A 157 2.97 -12.59 1.62
C VAL A 157 2.84 -12.06 0.18
N VAL A 158 1.78 -11.32 -0.11
CA VAL A 158 1.49 -10.83 -1.48
C VAL A 158 2.59 -9.90 -2.00
N ILE A 159 3.03 -8.94 -1.18
CA ILE A 159 4.04 -7.96 -1.61
C ILE A 159 5.38 -8.67 -1.85
N GLN A 160 5.82 -9.53 -0.94
CA GLN A 160 7.08 -10.27 -1.10
C GLN A 160 7.06 -11.15 -2.35
N GLU A 161 5.95 -11.84 -2.60
CA GLU A 161 5.81 -12.72 -3.77
C GLU A 161 5.80 -11.93 -5.07
N LEU A 162 5.00 -10.85 -5.18
CA LEU A 162 4.93 -10.04 -6.39
C LEU A 162 6.26 -9.31 -6.68
N VAL A 163 6.93 -8.74 -5.67
CA VAL A 163 8.25 -8.12 -5.83
C VAL A 163 9.28 -9.12 -6.36
N THR A 164 9.28 -10.34 -5.82
CA THR A 164 10.18 -11.42 -6.25
C THR A 164 9.87 -11.84 -7.69
N LEU A 165 8.59 -12.12 -8.00
CA LEU A 165 8.18 -12.57 -9.33
C LEU A 165 8.42 -11.50 -10.40
N ALA A 166 8.32 -10.23 -10.05
CA ALA A 166 8.59 -9.11 -10.96
C ALA A 166 10.08 -8.77 -11.08
N ASN A 167 10.97 -9.49 -10.39
CA ASN A 167 12.41 -9.21 -10.33
C ASN A 167 12.74 -7.76 -9.96
N LEU A 168 11.90 -7.13 -9.12
CA LEU A 168 12.09 -5.74 -8.69
C LEU A 168 13.23 -5.61 -7.68
N LYS A 169 13.56 -6.71 -7.00
CA LYS A 169 14.77 -6.84 -6.18
C LYS A 169 15.66 -7.91 -6.76
N LYS A 170 16.96 -7.60 -6.84
CA LYS A 170 17.98 -8.64 -7.03
C LYS A 170 18.09 -9.44 -5.72
N PRO A 171 18.19 -10.77 -5.78
CA PRO A 171 18.46 -11.61 -4.61
C PRO A 171 19.80 -11.25 -3.96
#